data_AF-A0A060WTT4-F1
#
_entry.id   AF-A0A060WTT4-F1
#
_cell.length_a   1.000
_cell.length_b   1.000
_cell.length_c   1.000
_cell.angle_alpha   90.00
_cell.angle_beta   90.00
_cell.angle_gamma   90.00
#
_symmetry.space_group_name_H-M   'P 1'
#
loop_
_entity.id
_entity.type
_entity.pdbx_description
1 polymer ?
#
loop_
_entity_poly.entity_id
_entity_poly.type
_entity_poly.pdbx_seq_one_letter_code
_entity_poly.pdbx_strand_id
1 'polypeptide(L)'
;MATKSTVIVTGFEPFGDHTINASWVAVQELERLGLAQNVDLHICEVPVEYQAVQSLLPSLWKQHQPQLVVHVGVSGIATTVTLEKCGRNHGYKRVDNCSFCPDSQCCIEGGPECIDSVIDMDLVCKRVNSSRLGVAVSVSKDAGR
;
A
#
# COMPACT_ATOMS: atom_id res chain seq x y z
N MET A 1 2.23 21.55 -22.88
CA MET A 1 2.97 20.52 -22.13
C MET A 1 2.03 19.36 -21.90
N ALA A 2 2.45 18.11 -22.14
CA ALA A 2 1.58 16.96 -21.84
C ALA A 2 1.32 16.91 -20.33
N THR A 3 0.06 16.74 -19.93
CA THR A 3 -0.31 16.54 -18.52
C THR A 3 0.31 15.22 -18.06
N LYS A 4 1.17 15.28 -17.04
CA LYS A 4 1.72 14.07 -16.43
C LYS A 4 0.66 13.40 -15.56
N SER A 5 0.68 12.08 -15.52
CA SER A 5 -0.16 11.30 -14.62
C SER A 5 0.48 11.20 -13.24
N THR A 6 -0.16 11.82 -12.26
CA THR A 6 0.31 11.78 -10.87
C THR A 6 0.07 10.41 -10.26
N VAL A 7 1.14 9.78 -9.77
CA VAL A 7 1.12 8.48 -9.10
C VAL A 7 1.74 8.64 -7.71
N ILE A 8 1.06 8.16 -6.67
CA ILE A 8 1.62 8.07 -5.33
C ILE A 8 1.95 6.61 -5.02
N VAL A 9 3.15 6.36 -4.51
CA VAL A 9 3.53 5.04 -4.00
C VAL A 9 4.00 5.18 -2.56
N THR A 10 3.44 4.40 -1.65
CA THR A 10 3.80 4.46 -0.23
C THR A 10 4.45 3.18 0.25
N GLY A 11 5.38 3.31 1.18
CA GLY A 11 5.89 2.21 2.02
C GLY A 11 5.66 2.53 3.49
N PHE A 12 5.80 1.54 4.36
CA PHE A 12 5.68 1.73 5.80
C PHE A 12 7.03 1.94 6.46
N GLU A 13 7.05 2.71 7.55
CA GLU A 13 8.18 2.76 8.47
C GLU A 13 8.44 1.39 9.15
N PRO A 14 9.58 1.22 9.85
CA PRO A 14 9.85 0.03 10.65
C PRO A 14 8.83 -0.16 11.80
N PHE A 15 8.53 -1.40 12.17
CA PHE A 15 7.62 -1.71 13.26
C PHE A 15 7.98 -3.04 13.95
N GLY A 16 7.54 -3.20 15.19
CA GLY A 16 7.93 -4.34 16.03
C GLY A 16 9.45 -4.35 16.25
N ASP A 17 10.07 -5.52 16.11
CA ASP A 17 11.52 -5.68 16.28
C ASP A 17 12.31 -5.38 14.99
N HIS A 18 11.65 -4.99 13.91
CA HIS A 18 12.30 -4.71 12.64
C HIS A 18 12.84 -3.28 12.62
N THR A 19 14.12 -3.12 12.33
CA THR A 19 14.76 -1.81 12.14
C THR A 19 14.69 -1.30 10.70
N ILE A 20 14.25 -2.15 9.76
CA ILE A 20 14.10 -1.86 8.34
C ILE A 20 12.79 -2.47 7.87
N ASN A 21 12.02 -1.71 7.09
CA ASN A 21 10.83 -2.20 6.42
C ASN A 21 11.09 -2.33 4.92
N ALA A 22 10.97 -3.56 4.39
CA ALA A 22 11.23 -3.85 2.98
C ALA A 22 10.31 -3.07 2.03
N SER A 23 9.10 -2.71 2.48
CA SER A 23 8.17 -1.90 1.68
C SER A 23 8.73 -0.52 1.39
N TRP A 24 9.27 0.18 2.39
CA TRP A 24 9.85 1.50 2.19
C TRP A 24 11.12 1.46 1.34
N VAL A 25 11.99 0.48 1.59
CA VAL A 25 13.20 0.28 0.76
C VAL A 25 12.84 0.06 -0.71
N ALA A 26 11.82 -0.75 -0.99
CA ALA A 26 11.36 -0.99 -2.37
C ALA A 26 10.81 0.28 -3.04
N VAL A 27 10.12 1.14 -2.28
CA VAL A 27 9.55 2.40 -2.78
C VAL A 27 10.64 3.45 -3.04
N GLN A 28 11.66 3.53 -2.19
CA GLN A 28 12.84 4.37 -2.44
C GLN A 28 13.59 3.94 -3.71
N GLU A 29 13.73 2.63 -3.93
CA GLU A 29 14.36 2.12 -5.16
C GLU A 29 13.51 2.42 -6.40
N LEU A 30 12.17 2.37 -6.29
CA LEU A 30 11.26 2.78 -7.37
C LEU A 30 11.46 4.26 -7.75
N GLU A 31 11.59 5.16 -6.76
CA GLU A 31 11.87 6.57 -7.02
C GLU A 31 13.21 6.74 -7.76
N ARG A 32 14.25 6.01 -7.33
CA ARG A 32 15.57 6.05 -7.97
C ARG A 32 15.56 5.54 -9.40
N LEU A 33 14.81 4.47 -9.69
CA LEU A 33 14.67 3.90 -11.03
C LEU A 33 13.78 4.75 -11.93
N GLY A 34 12.81 5.45 -11.35
CA GLY A 34 11.83 6.27 -12.05
C GLY A 34 10.80 5.46 -12.83
N LEU A 35 9.81 6.17 -13.35
CA LEU A 35 8.77 5.64 -14.23
C LEU A 35 8.84 6.32 -15.61
N ALA A 36 7.90 5.99 -16.49
CA ALA A 36 7.80 6.63 -17.80
C ALA A 36 7.73 8.17 -17.67
N GLN A 37 8.27 8.91 -18.66
CA GLN A 37 8.40 10.37 -18.60
C GLN A 37 7.08 11.13 -18.39
N ASN A 38 5.96 10.51 -18.75
CA ASN A 38 4.61 11.03 -18.59
C ASN A 38 4.01 10.74 -17.20
N VAL A 39 4.76 10.14 -16.27
CA VAL A 39 4.36 9.89 -14.89
C VAL A 39 5.04 10.90 -13.98
N ASP A 40 4.27 11.48 -13.07
CA ASP A 40 4.77 12.29 -11.96
C ASP A 40 4.68 11.44 -10.68
N LEU A 41 5.81 10.84 -10.30
CA LEU A 41 5.89 9.90 -9.19
C LEU A 41 6.17 10.65 -7.89
N HIS A 42 5.30 10.46 -6.90
CA HIS A 42 5.50 10.92 -5.52
C HIS A 42 5.60 9.70 -4.63
N ILE A 43 6.61 9.66 -3.75
CA ILE A 43 6.73 8.62 -2.73
C ILE A 43 6.49 9.18 -1.33
N CYS A 44 5.99 8.34 -0.43
CA CYS A 44 5.77 8.71 0.97
C CYS A 44 5.99 7.51 1.89
N GLU A 45 6.81 7.71 2.93
CA GLU A 45 6.89 6.80 4.06
C GLU A 45 5.70 7.06 4.99
N VAL A 46 4.96 6.01 5.31
CA VAL A 46 3.74 6.07 6.11
C VAL A 46 4.06 5.48 7.49
N PRO A 47 3.67 6.15 8.59
CA PRO A 47 3.88 5.62 9.92
C PRO A 47 3.01 4.38 10.15
N VAL A 48 3.49 3.43 10.97
CA VAL A 48 2.69 2.30 11.45
C VAL A 48 1.93 2.77 12.68
N GLU A 49 0.99 3.70 12.44
CA GLU A 49 0.19 4.39 13.44
C GLU A 49 -1.22 4.68 12.88
N TYR A 50 -2.26 4.14 13.52
CA TYR A 50 -3.62 4.22 12.96
C TYR A 50 -4.09 5.67 12.81
N GLN A 51 -3.88 6.49 13.84
CA GLN A 51 -4.36 7.87 13.88
C GLN A 51 -3.59 8.79 12.93
N ALA A 52 -2.27 8.59 12.80
CA ALA A 52 -1.46 9.38 11.90
C ALA A 52 -1.84 9.11 10.42
N VAL A 53 -2.07 7.84 10.06
CA VAL A 53 -2.49 7.46 8.70
C VAL A 53 -3.84 8.07 8.31
N GLN A 54 -4.80 8.14 9.26
CA GLN A 54 -6.12 8.75 9.02
C GLN A 54 -6.03 10.23 8.61
N SER A 55 -4.97 10.94 9.02
CA SER A 55 -4.75 12.33 8.63
C SER A 55 -3.83 12.45 7.40
N LEU A 56 -2.79 11.62 7.34
CA LEU A 56 -1.76 11.68 6.29
C LEU A 56 -2.34 11.39 4.90
N LEU A 57 -3.05 10.28 4.71
CA LEU A 57 -3.51 9.88 3.36
C LEU A 57 -4.48 10.88 2.73
N PRO A 58 -5.52 11.39 3.43
CA PRO A 58 -6.37 12.45 2.88
C PRO A 58 -5.61 13.72 2.51
N SER A 59 -4.58 14.09 3.30
CA SER A 59 -3.76 15.26 2.99
C SER A 59 -2.96 15.09 1.69
N LEU A 60 -2.37 13.90 1.47
CA LEU A 60 -1.66 13.57 0.24
C LEU A 60 -2.59 13.60 -0.97
N TRP A 61 -3.79 13.03 -0.83
CA TRP A 61 -4.78 13.04 -1.91
C TRP A 61 -5.22 14.46 -2.27
N LYS A 62 -5.48 15.30 -1.27
CA LYS A 62 -5.85 16.71 -1.47
C LYS A 62 -4.72 17.51 -2.13
N GLN A 63 -3.48 17.26 -1.73
CA GLN A 63 -2.31 17.96 -2.25
C GLN A 63 -1.99 17.58 -3.69
N HIS A 64 -2.00 16.29 -4.02
CA HIS A 64 -1.47 15.79 -5.28
C HIS A 64 -2.55 15.42 -6.32
N GLN A 65 -3.80 15.24 -5.90
CA GLN A 65 -4.90 14.76 -6.76
C GLN A 65 -4.47 13.56 -7.64
N PRO A 66 -3.98 12.47 -7.01
CA PRO A 66 -3.37 11.36 -7.74
C PRO A 66 -4.37 10.63 -8.63
N GLN A 67 -3.89 10.14 -9.77
CA GLN A 67 -4.67 9.25 -10.65
C GLN A 67 -4.53 7.78 -10.23
N LEU A 68 -3.44 7.44 -9.54
CA LEU A 68 -3.18 6.10 -9.01
C LEU A 68 -2.44 6.22 -7.68
N VAL A 69 -2.84 5.39 -6.71
CA VAL A 69 -2.14 5.21 -5.44
C VAL A 69 -1.83 3.74 -5.26
N VAL A 70 -0.58 3.42 -4.92
CA VAL A 70 -0.12 2.05 -4.64
C VAL A 70 0.47 2.04 -3.24
N HIS A 71 -0.18 1.31 -2.32
CA HIS A 71 0.34 1.08 -0.98
C HIS A 71 1.13 -0.23 -0.95
N VAL A 72 2.40 -0.16 -0.58
CA VAL A 72 3.30 -1.30 -0.46
C VAL A 72 3.45 -1.63 1.02
N GLY A 73 3.24 -2.90 1.37
CA GLY A 73 3.44 -3.43 2.71
C GLY A 73 4.37 -4.63 2.71
N VAL A 74 4.76 -5.06 3.91
CA VAL A 74 5.56 -6.27 4.12
C VAL A 74 4.73 -7.32 4.85
N SER A 75 4.87 -8.58 4.45
CA SER A 75 4.26 -9.72 5.11
C SER A 75 5.33 -10.79 5.36
N GLY A 76 5.53 -11.16 6.62
CA GLY A 76 6.52 -12.17 7.02
C GLY A 76 6.19 -13.59 6.58
N ILE A 77 4.96 -13.83 6.09
CA ILE A 77 4.51 -15.15 5.61
C ILE A 77 4.39 -15.21 4.08
N ALA A 78 4.53 -14.08 3.39
CA ALA A 78 4.42 -14.03 1.95
C ALA A 78 5.66 -14.66 1.30
N THR A 79 5.45 -15.62 0.41
CA THR A 79 6.51 -16.28 -0.38
C THR A 79 6.66 -15.67 -1.78
N THR A 80 5.72 -14.81 -2.18
CA THR A 80 5.65 -14.10 -3.46
C THR A 80 5.17 -12.67 -3.23
N VAL A 81 5.36 -11.79 -4.22
CA VAL A 81 4.69 -10.49 -4.20
C VAL A 81 3.18 -10.75 -4.28
N THR A 82 2.41 -10.20 -3.34
CA THR A 82 0.98 -10.46 -3.25
C THR A 82 0.21 -9.20 -3.64
N LEU A 83 -0.74 -9.34 -4.55
CA LEU A 83 -1.64 -8.27 -4.99
C LEU A 83 -2.97 -8.40 -4.25
N GLU A 84 -3.25 -7.44 -3.39
CA GLU A 84 -4.47 -7.44 -2.59
C GLU A 84 -5.68 -6.99 -3.42
N LYS A 85 -6.73 -7.81 -3.41
CA LYS A 85 -7.98 -7.56 -4.12
C LYS A 85 -8.95 -6.72 -3.31
N CYS A 86 -8.81 -6.68 -1.99
CA CYS A 86 -9.69 -5.89 -1.14
C CYS A 86 -9.08 -5.55 0.22
N GLY A 87 -9.58 -4.47 0.82
CA GLY A 87 -9.35 -4.11 2.22
C GLY A 87 -10.56 -4.48 3.08
N ARG A 88 -10.31 -4.94 4.31
CA ARG A 88 -11.35 -5.30 5.28
C ARG A 88 -11.48 -4.21 6.35
N ASN A 89 -12.70 -3.92 6.77
CA ASN A 89 -12.93 -2.89 7.78
C ASN A 89 -12.77 -3.41 9.22
N HIS A 90 -12.93 -4.71 9.46
CA HIS A 90 -12.90 -5.29 10.79
C HIS A 90 -11.72 -6.25 11.00
N GLY A 91 -11.34 -6.42 12.27
CA GLY A 91 -10.36 -7.41 12.73
C GLY A 91 -9.05 -6.81 13.24
N TYR A 92 -8.99 -5.48 13.40
CA TYR A 92 -7.82 -4.76 13.91
C TYR A 92 -7.67 -5.01 15.41
N LYS A 93 -6.67 -5.81 15.80
CA LYS A 93 -6.44 -6.24 17.19
C LYS A 93 -5.02 -6.00 17.67
N ARG A 94 -4.18 -5.44 16.80
CA ARG A 94 -2.76 -5.26 17.03
C ARG A 94 -2.50 -3.80 17.36
N VAL A 95 -1.69 -3.60 18.40
CA VAL A 95 -1.16 -2.28 18.73
C VAL A 95 -0.22 -1.80 17.62
N ASP A 96 -0.27 -0.50 17.38
CA ASP A 96 0.62 0.21 16.47
C ASP A 96 1.92 0.65 17.19
N ASN A 97 2.78 1.39 16.50
CA ASN A 97 4.06 1.86 17.07
C ASN A 97 3.89 2.84 18.25
N CYS A 98 2.72 3.45 18.40
CA CYS A 98 2.36 4.30 19.53
C CYS A 98 1.59 3.56 20.63
N SER A 99 1.57 2.22 20.60
CA SER A 99 0.82 1.39 21.54
C SER A 99 -0.70 1.62 21.49
N PHE A 100 -1.22 2.16 20.38
CA PHE A 100 -2.64 2.38 20.17
C PHE A 100 -3.25 1.22 19.37
N CYS A 101 -4.47 0.82 19.74
CA CYS A 101 -5.28 -0.16 19.00
C CYS A 101 -6.73 0.34 19.00
N PRO A 102 -7.46 0.29 17.87
CA PRO A 102 -8.86 0.68 17.85
C PRO A 102 -9.73 -0.23 18.72
N ASP A 103 -10.45 0.33 19.69
CA ASP A 103 -11.32 -0.43 20.60
C ASP A 103 -12.44 -1.19 19.87
N SER A 104 -12.94 -0.59 18.81
CA SER A 104 -13.98 -1.18 17.96
C SER A 104 -13.48 -2.30 17.05
N GLN A 105 -12.16 -2.51 16.98
CA GLN A 105 -11.50 -3.41 16.04
C GLN A 105 -11.84 -3.10 14.57
N CYS A 106 -12.24 -1.85 14.31
CA CYS A 106 -12.69 -1.34 13.03
C CYS A 106 -11.72 -0.29 12.49
N CYS A 107 -11.51 -0.26 11.18
CA CYS A 107 -10.71 0.76 10.51
C CYS A 107 -11.48 2.10 10.46
N ILE A 108 -12.73 2.06 9.98
CA ILE A 108 -13.63 3.21 9.86
C ILE A 108 -15.02 2.85 10.38
N GLU A 109 -15.44 3.51 11.46
CA GLU A 109 -16.79 3.38 12.02
C GLU A 109 -17.87 3.67 10.99
N GLY A 110 -18.83 2.76 10.84
CA GLY A 110 -19.91 2.86 9.84
C GLY A 110 -19.46 2.70 8.38
N GLY A 111 -18.17 2.41 8.14
CA GLY A 111 -17.64 2.11 6.81
C GLY A 111 -18.11 0.73 6.29
N PRO A 112 -17.99 0.48 4.98
CA PRO A 112 -18.34 -0.81 4.40
C PRO A 112 -17.42 -1.92 4.92
N GLU A 113 -17.94 -3.13 5.11
CA GLU A 113 -17.15 -4.30 5.57
C GLU A 113 -15.90 -4.59 4.74
N CYS A 114 -15.97 -4.28 3.45
CA CYS A 114 -14.95 -4.58 2.48
C CYS A 114 -14.97 -3.53 1.37
N ILE A 115 -13.79 -3.09 0.93
CA ILE A 115 -13.62 -2.30 -0.29
C ILE A 115 -12.78 -3.09 -1.27
N ASP A 116 -13.29 -3.27 -2.49
CA ASP A 116 -12.54 -3.96 -3.55
C ASP A 116 -11.60 -3.00 -4.26
N SER A 117 -10.45 -3.53 -4.69
CA SER A 117 -9.54 -2.79 -5.56
C SER A 117 -10.23 -2.51 -6.89
N VAL A 118 -10.11 -1.26 -7.35
CA VAL A 118 -10.59 -0.85 -8.68
C VAL A 118 -9.74 -1.43 -9.81
N ILE A 119 -8.55 -1.94 -9.49
CA ILE A 119 -7.64 -2.58 -10.43
C ILE A 119 -7.94 -4.07 -10.48
N ASP A 120 -8.06 -4.63 -11.68
CA ASP A 120 -8.16 -6.07 -11.88
C ASP A 120 -6.81 -6.74 -11.54
N MET A 121 -6.66 -7.14 -10.28
CA MET A 121 -5.44 -7.78 -9.79
C MET A 121 -5.22 -9.16 -10.40
N ASP A 122 -6.27 -9.86 -10.87
CA ASP A 122 -6.09 -11.13 -11.58
C ASP A 122 -5.42 -10.88 -12.94
N LEU A 123 -5.82 -9.82 -13.65
CA LEU A 123 -5.20 -9.40 -14.90
C LEU A 123 -3.75 -8.95 -14.68
N VAL A 124 -3.48 -8.13 -13.65
CA VAL A 124 -2.11 -7.70 -13.31
C VAL A 124 -1.24 -8.91 -12.97
N CYS A 125 -1.72 -9.81 -12.11
CA CYS A 125 -1.03 -11.05 -11.74
C CYS A 125 -0.68 -11.89 -12.98
N LYS A 126 -1.66 -12.15 -13.85
CA LYS A 126 -1.44 -12.89 -15.10
C LYS A 126 -0.38 -12.22 -15.99
N ARG A 127 -0.44 -10.90 -16.13
CA ARG A 127 0.50 -10.13 -16.96
C ARG A 127 1.92 -10.17 -16.41
N VAL A 128 2.10 -10.03 -15.10
CA VAL A 128 3.43 -10.07 -14.48
C VAL A 128 4.01 -11.49 -14.53
N ASN A 129 3.23 -12.52 -14.19
CA ASN A 129 3.70 -13.91 -14.24
C ASN A 129 4.01 -14.40 -15.66
N SER A 130 3.36 -13.84 -16.68
CA SER A 130 3.67 -14.13 -18.09
C SER A 130 4.85 -13.32 -18.64
N SER A 131 5.38 -12.37 -17.85
CA SER A 131 6.53 -11.56 -18.24
C SER A 131 7.85 -12.27 -17.96
N ARG A 132 8.95 -11.73 -18.50
CA ARG A 132 10.31 -12.23 -18.25
C ARG A 132 11.00 -11.53 -17.06
N LEU A 133 10.23 -10.93 -16.15
CA LEU A 133 10.77 -10.19 -15.01
C LEU A 133 11.38 -11.09 -13.92
N GLY A 134 11.11 -12.40 -13.95
CA GLY A 134 11.63 -13.34 -12.95
C GLY A 134 11.02 -13.18 -11.56
N VAL A 135 9.91 -12.43 -11.44
CA VAL A 135 9.17 -12.23 -10.19
C VAL A 135 7.87 -13.02 -10.25
N ALA A 136 7.64 -13.85 -9.24
CA ALA A 136 6.36 -14.53 -9.05
C ALA A 136 5.41 -13.64 -8.24
N VAL A 137 4.18 -13.53 -8.73
CA VAL A 137 3.12 -12.72 -8.12
C VAL A 137 1.88 -13.59 -7.87
N SER A 138 1.21 -13.37 -6.75
CA SER A 138 -0.08 -13.99 -6.41
C SER A 138 -1.14 -12.92 -6.15
N VAL A 139 -2.40 -13.32 -6.09
CA VAL A 139 -3.50 -12.46 -5.62
C VAL A 139 -3.98 -12.93 -4.25
N SER A 140 -4.45 -12.00 -3.42
CA SER A 140 -5.04 -12.29 -2.11
C SER A 140 -6.33 -11.47 -1.92
N LYS A 141 -7.23 -11.95 -1.05
CA LYS A 141 -8.43 -11.23 -0.59
C LYS A 141 -8.31 -10.83 0.88
N ASP A 142 -7.07 -10.82 1.36
CA ASP A 142 -6.74 -10.70 2.75
C ASP A 142 -5.36 -10.02 2.88
N ALA A 143 -5.41 -8.70 3.11
CA ALA A 143 -4.24 -7.86 3.34
C ALA A 143 -3.70 -7.88 4.79
N GLY A 144 -4.24 -8.75 5.65
CA GLY A 144 -4.05 -8.66 7.10
C GLY A 144 -4.95 -7.61 7.76
N ARG A 145 -4.91 -7.56 9.09
CA ARG A 145 -5.47 -6.55 9.99
C ARG A 145 -4.59 -6.44 11.25
#